data_AF-A0A9W6S249-F1
#
_entry.id   AF-A0A9W6S249-F1
#
_cell.length_a   1.000
_cell.length_b   1.000
_cell.length_c   1.000
_cell.angle_alpha   90.00
_cell.angle_beta   90.00
_cell.angle_gamma   90.00
#
_symmetry.space_group_name_H-M   'P 1'
#
loop_
_entity.id
_entity.type
_entity.pdbx_description
1 polymer ?
#
loop_
_entity_poly.entity_id
_entity_poly.type
_entity_poly.pdbx_seq_one_letter_code
_entity_poly.pdbx_strand_id
1 'polypeptide(L)'
;MQDKLFLPRLRKLRRLIDGGFFGRILSVRGEFGYWVFQVDGTHGSAVAGLRNCRVQHRGTTPKPVWNPDVPANHGFRDQWQEVPDNEEFDNAFKVQWEMFVRHVVEDAPFPHDFSAGARGVYVAEAGLRSSAEGRRIELETLDDHT
;
A
#
# COMPACT_ATOMS: atom_id res chain seq x y z
N MET A 1 6.15 9.23 12.72
CA MET A 1 7.11 8.70 11.73
C MET A 1 6.36 7.78 10.77
N GLN A 2 6.48 8.01 9.47
CA GLN A 2 5.74 7.36 8.38
C GLN A 2 6.70 6.95 7.25
N ASP A 3 7.92 6.54 7.63
CA ASP A 3 9.04 6.20 6.75
C ASP A 3 8.64 5.14 5.71
N LYS A 4 7.78 4.20 6.09
CA LYS A 4 7.37 3.07 5.25
C LYS A 4 6.82 3.50 3.90
N LEU A 5 6.23 4.70 3.79
CA LEU A 5 5.76 5.29 2.53
C LEU A 5 6.86 5.43 1.47
N PHE A 6 8.12 5.57 1.88
CA PHE A 6 9.28 5.72 1.00
C PHE A 6 9.93 4.39 0.61
N LEU A 7 9.38 3.25 1.05
CA LEU A 7 9.87 1.93 0.64
C LEU A 7 9.68 1.70 -0.86
N PRO A 8 10.59 0.95 -1.51
CA PRO A 8 10.57 0.75 -2.96
C PRO A 8 9.21 0.32 -3.52
N ARG A 9 8.54 -0.64 -2.87
CA ARG A 9 7.23 -1.11 -3.36
C ARG A 9 6.09 -0.13 -3.15
N LEU A 10 6.05 0.62 -2.05
CA LEU A 10 4.99 1.59 -1.86
C LEU A 10 5.14 2.75 -2.85
N ARG A 11 6.38 3.13 -3.19
CA ARG A 11 6.65 4.07 -4.28
C ARG A 11 6.27 3.51 -5.65
N LYS A 12 6.60 2.24 -5.95
CA LYS A 12 6.14 1.56 -7.18
C LYS A 12 4.61 1.47 -7.26
N LEU A 13 3.96 1.09 -6.16
CA LEU A 13 2.51 1.03 -6.09
C LEU A 13 1.88 2.41 -6.28
N ARG A 14 2.46 3.44 -5.66
CA ARG A 14 2.03 4.84 -5.87
C ARG A 14 2.15 5.24 -7.33
N ARG A 15 3.25 4.91 -8.01
CA ARG A 15 3.43 5.13 -9.46
C ARG A 15 2.36 4.41 -10.30
N LEU A 16 1.97 3.19 -9.94
CA LEU A 16 0.88 2.48 -10.63
C LEU A 16 -0.48 3.16 -10.43
N ILE A 17 -0.74 3.67 -9.22
CA ILE A 17 -1.95 4.45 -8.90
C ILE A 17 -1.96 5.74 -9.72
N ASP A 18 -0.89 6.54 -9.64
CA ASP A 18 -0.78 7.83 -10.33
C ASP A 18 -0.77 7.68 -11.85
N GLY A 19 -0.18 6.59 -12.36
CA GLY A 19 -0.17 6.27 -13.79
C GLY A 19 -1.46 5.67 -14.33
N GLY A 20 -2.50 5.51 -13.49
CA GLY A 20 -3.81 5.01 -13.93
C GLY A 20 -3.85 3.51 -14.28
N PHE A 21 -2.84 2.72 -13.89
CA PHE A 21 -2.72 1.29 -14.23
C PHE A 21 -3.96 0.48 -13.85
N PHE A 22 -4.56 0.78 -12.70
CA PHE A 22 -5.71 0.04 -12.16
C PHE A 22 -7.05 0.42 -12.80
N GLY A 23 -7.14 1.58 -13.46
CA GLY A 23 -8.43 2.24 -13.69
C GLY A 23 -9.10 2.56 -12.35
N ARG A 24 -10.32 2.04 -12.12
CA ARG A 24 -10.97 2.12 -10.82
C ARG A 24 -10.45 1.01 -9.90
N ILE A 25 -9.93 1.38 -8.72
CA ILE A 25 -9.59 0.44 -7.65
C ILE A 25 -10.89 -0.11 -7.04
N LEU A 26 -10.97 -1.43 -6.92
CA LEU A 26 -12.13 -2.14 -6.39
C LEU A 26 -11.90 -2.63 -4.96
N SER A 27 -10.68 -3.04 -4.64
CA SER A 27 -10.31 -3.52 -3.32
C SER A 27 -8.84 -3.31 -3.03
N VAL A 28 -8.53 -3.20 -1.74
CA VAL A 28 -7.18 -3.26 -1.19
C VAL A 28 -7.19 -4.23 -0.02
N ARG A 29 -6.29 -5.21 -0.04
CA ARG A 29 -6.09 -6.18 1.05
C ARG A 29 -4.68 -6.03 1.59
N GLY A 30 -4.55 -5.83 2.89
CA GLY A 30 -3.27 -5.83 3.60
C GLY A 30 -3.07 -7.11 4.41
N GLU A 31 -1.90 -7.73 4.30
CA GLU A 31 -1.43 -8.81 5.18
C GLU A 31 -0.27 -8.27 6.02
N PHE A 32 -0.57 -7.93 7.27
CA PHE A 32 0.34 -7.19 8.15
C PHE A 32 1.46 -8.04 8.77
N GLY A 33 1.37 -9.38 8.71
CA GLY A 33 2.46 -10.26 9.15
C GLY A 33 3.73 -10.13 8.29
N TYR A 34 3.58 -9.81 7.00
CA TYR A 34 4.69 -9.65 6.05
C TYR A 34 4.62 -8.35 5.22
N TRP A 35 3.76 -7.40 5.63
CA TRP A 35 3.52 -6.12 4.95
C TRP A 35 3.25 -6.27 3.46
N VAL A 36 2.26 -7.10 3.10
CA VAL A 36 1.86 -7.33 1.70
C VAL A 36 0.53 -6.64 1.42
N PHE A 37 0.49 -5.82 0.37
CA PHE A 37 -0.72 -5.17 -0.13
C PHE A 37 -1.09 -5.74 -1.48
N GLN A 38 -2.28 -6.33 -1.58
CA GLN A 38 -2.88 -6.66 -2.87
C GLN A 38 -3.90 -5.60 -3.23
N VAL A 39 -3.78 -5.04 -4.44
CA VAL A 39 -4.70 -4.04 -4.99
C VAL A 39 -5.29 -4.61 -6.27
N ASP A 40 -6.62 -4.69 -6.33
CA ASP A 40 -7.35 -5.16 -7.50
C ASP A 40 -8.14 -4.00 -8.11
N GLY A 41 -7.91 -3.76 -9.40
CA GLY A 41 -8.57 -2.73 -10.17
C GLY A 41 -9.24 -3.28 -11.44
N THR A 42 -10.02 -2.44 -12.09
CA THR A 42 -10.71 -2.77 -13.34
C THR A 42 -9.78 -3.14 -14.51
N HIS A 43 -8.55 -2.64 -14.52
CA HIS A 43 -7.59 -2.85 -15.60
C HIS A 43 -6.43 -3.80 -15.25
N GLY A 44 -6.27 -4.15 -13.97
CA GLY A 44 -5.23 -5.04 -13.52
C GLY A 44 -5.11 -5.07 -12.01
N SER A 45 -4.21 -5.92 -11.54
CA SER A 45 -3.94 -6.12 -10.12
C SER A 45 -2.45 -5.97 -9.82
N ALA A 46 -2.12 -5.65 -8.57
CA ALA A 46 -0.75 -5.55 -8.07
C ALA A 46 -0.60 -6.20 -6.69
N VAL A 47 0.58 -6.77 -6.42
CA VAL A 47 0.96 -7.30 -5.10
C VAL A 47 2.28 -6.65 -4.64
N ALA A 48 2.23 -5.95 -3.52
CA ALA A 48 3.29 -5.12 -2.98
C ALA A 48 3.63 -5.49 -1.50
N GLY A 49 4.68 -6.29 -1.30
CA GLY A 49 5.49 -6.41 -0.07
C GLY A 49 6.48 -5.25 0.22
N LEU A 50 7.65 -5.53 0.81
CA LEU A 50 8.63 -4.51 1.20
C LEU A 50 9.54 -3.97 0.07
N ARG A 51 10.05 -4.83 -0.85
CA ARG A 51 10.96 -4.42 -1.96
C ARG A 51 10.49 -4.58 -3.43
N ASN A 52 9.94 -5.75 -3.80
CA ASN A 52 9.66 -6.16 -5.20
C ASN A 52 8.18 -6.05 -5.72
N CYS A 53 7.68 -5.00 -6.35
CA CYS A 53 6.25 -4.97 -6.75
C CYS A 53 5.95 -5.85 -7.96
N ARG A 54 4.87 -6.64 -7.93
CA ARG A 54 4.39 -7.42 -9.09
C ARG A 54 3.04 -6.96 -9.57
N VAL A 55 2.83 -7.03 -10.88
CA VAL A 55 1.59 -6.62 -11.56
C VAL A 55 1.09 -7.68 -12.53
N GLN A 56 -0.22 -7.71 -12.73
CA GLN A 56 -0.87 -8.45 -13.79
C GLN A 56 -1.94 -7.56 -14.43
N HIS A 57 -1.73 -7.20 -15.69
CA HIS A 57 -2.73 -6.45 -16.45
C HIS A 57 -3.87 -7.39 -16.87
N ARG A 58 -5.10 -6.88 -16.98
CA ARG A 58 -6.29 -7.68 -17.35
C ARG A 58 -6.12 -8.49 -18.63
N GLY A 59 -5.35 -7.96 -19.58
CA GLY A 59 -5.07 -8.62 -20.87
C GLY A 59 -4.11 -9.81 -20.76
N THR A 60 -3.39 -9.91 -19.64
CA THR A 60 -2.46 -10.99 -19.32
C THR A 60 -3.01 -11.97 -18.27
N THR A 61 -4.21 -11.72 -17.73
CA THR A 61 -4.85 -12.59 -16.74
C THR A 61 -5.31 -13.89 -17.40
N PRO A 62 -4.91 -15.07 -16.89
CA PRO A 62 -5.33 -16.35 -17.43
C PRO A 62 -6.82 -16.59 -17.21
N LYS A 63 -7.39 -17.55 -17.94
CA LYS A 63 -8.75 -18.07 -17.71
C LYS A 63 -8.68 -19.50 -17.16
N PRO A 64 -8.29 -19.70 -15.88
CA PRO A 64 -8.18 -21.04 -15.31
C PRO A 64 -9.55 -21.69 -15.13
N VAL A 65 -9.60 -23.01 -15.26
CA VAL A 65 -10.77 -23.82 -14.94
C VAL A 65 -10.52 -24.52 -13.61
N TRP A 66 -11.48 -24.43 -12.69
CA TRP A 66 -11.44 -25.20 -11.45
C TRP A 66 -11.80 -26.66 -11.74
N ASN A 67 -10.81 -27.55 -11.62
CA ASN A 67 -10.99 -28.99 -11.78
C ASN A 67 -10.24 -29.71 -10.64
N PRO A 68 -10.94 -30.33 -9.68
CA PRO A 68 -10.30 -31.04 -8.56
C PRO A 68 -9.65 -32.37 -8.96
N ASP A 69 -10.01 -32.93 -10.11
CA ASP A 69 -9.52 -34.24 -10.56
C ASP A 69 -8.15 -34.15 -11.24
N VAL A 70 -7.70 -32.94 -11.58
CA VAL A 70 -6.44 -32.70 -12.31
C VAL A 70 -5.61 -31.65 -11.58
N PRO A 71 -4.32 -31.92 -11.30
CA PRO A 71 -3.44 -30.93 -10.69
C PRO A 71 -3.23 -29.73 -11.62
N ALA A 72 -3.06 -28.55 -11.03
CA ALA A 72 -2.70 -27.35 -11.77
C ALA A 72 -1.36 -27.56 -12.49
N ASN A 73 -1.32 -27.24 -13.78
CA ASN A 73 -0.14 -27.46 -14.64
C ASN A 73 0.84 -26.27 -14.67
N HIS A 74 0.54 -25.17 -13.95
CA HIS A 74 1.39 -23.98 -13.90
C HIS A 74 1.26 -23.21 -12.58
N GLY A 75 2.32 -22.49 -12.19
CA GLY A 75 2.29 -21.54 -11.09
C GLY A 75 1.59 -20.24 -11.48
N PHE A 76 0.50 -19.89 -10.79
CA PHE A 76 -0.22 -18.63 -11.06
C PHE A 76 0.63 -17.38 -10.80
N ARG A 77 1.54 -17.43 -9.82
CA ARG A 77 2.42 -16.31 -9.44
C ARG A 77 3.49 -16.02 -10.49
N ASP A 78 3.85 -17.01 -11.31
CA ASP A 78 4.89 -16.87 -12.34
C ASP A 78 4.41 -16.05 -13.54
N GLN A 79 3.09 -15.89 -13.68
CA GLN A 79 2.47 -15.10 -14.74
C GLN A 79 2.46 -13.60 -14.44
N TRP A 80 2.87 -13.19 -13.24
CA TRP A 80 2.91 -11.79 -12.82
C TRP A 80 4.26 -11.18 -13.18
N GLN A 81 4.23 -9.95 -13.68
CA GLN A 81 5.42 -9.23 -14.10
C GLN A 81 5.97 -8.41 -12.93
N GLU A 82 7.29 -8.44 -12.77
CA GLU A 82 7.99 -7.61 -11.80
C GLU A 82 8.06 -6.17 -12.32
N VAL A 83 7.71 -5.20 -11.47
CA VAL A 83 7.84 -3.78 -11.77
C VAL A 83 9.31 -3.39 -11.60
N PRO A 84 9.98 -2.86 -12.63
CA PRO A 84 11.39 -2.53 -12.57
C PRO A 84 11.70 -1.38 -11.59
N ASP A 85 12.95 -1.36 -11.10
CA ASP A 85 13.50 -0.26 -10.31
C ASP A 85 13.93 0.89 -11.23
N ASN A 86 12.98 1.74 -11.62
CA ASN A 86 13.26 2.89 -12.50
C ASN A 86 13.80 4.12 -11.74
N GLU A 87 14.18 3.97 -10.47
CA GLU A 87 14.81 5.01 -9.66
C GLU A 87 15.67 4.37 -8.57
N GLU A 88 16.58 5.16 -7.99
CA GLU A 88 17.28 4.74 -6.78
C GLU A 88 16.40 4.94 -5.55
N PHE A 89 16.39 3.93 -4.68
CA PHE A 89 15.65 3.96 -3.43
C PHE A 89 16.62 4.06 -2.26
N ASP A 90 16.67 5.24 -1.64
CA ASP A 90 17.44 5.44 -0.43
C ASP A 90 16.72 4.86 0.81
N ASN A 91 17.42 4.85 1.94
CA ASN A 91 16.87 4.48 3.22
C ASN A 91 15.63 5.34 3.55
N ALA A 92 14.51 4.67 3.75
CA ALA A 92 13.22 5.30 3.99
C ALA A 92 13.18 6.20 5.23
N PHE A 93 13.92 5.85 6.29
CA PHE A 93 14.06 6.69 7.48
C PHE A 93 14.86 7.96 7.16
N LYS A 94 15.98 7.83 6.45
CA LYS A 94 16.80 8.96 6.00
C LYS A 94 15.99 9.95 5.17
N VAL A 95 15.22 9.46 4.19
CA VAL A 95 14.36 10.30 3.34
C VAL A 95 13.39 11.13 4.18
N GLN A 96 12.68 10.50 5.13
CA GLN A 96 11.74 11.26 5.97
C GLN A 96 12.45 12.24 6.92
N TRP A 97 13.63 11.89 7.43
CA TRP A 97 14.44 12.79 8.24
C TRP A 97 14.91 14.02 7.45
N GLU A 98 15.36 13.84 6.21
CA GLU A 98 15.73 14.95 5.33
C GLU A 98 14.54 15.86 5.07
N MET A 99 13.35 15.31 4.85
CA MET A 99 12.11 16.10 4.72
C MET A 99 11.82 16.92 5.98
N PHE A 100 11.96 16.32 7.17
CA PHE A 100 11.72 17.01 8.44
C PHE A 100 12.74 18.14 8.67
N VAL A 101 14.03 17.89 8.41
CA VAL A 101 15.07 18.92 8.56
C VAL A 101 14.81 20.09 7.61
N ARG A 102 14.45 19.82 6.36
CA ARG A 102 14.09 20.86 5.38
C ARG A 102 12.84 21.63 5.79
N HIS A 103 11.85 20.97 6.37
CA HIS A 103 10.68 21.66 6.92
C HIS A 103 11.08 22.65 8.02
N VAL A 104 11.91 22.23 8.97
CA VAL A 104 12.33 23.09 10.09
C VAL A 104 13.25 24.24 9.65
N VAL A 105 14.15 24.00 8.70
CA VAL A 105 15.19 24.97 8.29
C VAL A 105 14.77 25.85 7.12
N GLU A 106 13.97 25.32 6.19
CA GLU A 106 13.62 25.96 4.91
C GLU A 106 12.12 26.28 4.79
N ASP A 107 11.30 25.97 5.81
CA ASP A 107 9.84 26.05 5.74
C ASP A 107 9.23 25.22 4.58
N ALA A 108 9.91 24.12 4.23
CA ALA A 108 9.42 23.21 3.19
C ALA A 108 8.11 22.51 3.62
N PRO A 109 7.18 22.20 2.70
CA PRO A 109 5.95 21.49 3.05
C PRO A 109 6.20 20.12 3.71
N PHE A 110 5.51 19.84 4.82
CA PHE A 110 5.65 18.59 5.56
C PHE A 110 4.30 17.96 5.91
N PRO A 111 3.81 17.01 5.09
CA PRO A 111 2.50 16.39 5.29
C PRO A 111 2.46 15.32 6.40
N HIS A 112 3.58 15.08 7.08
CA HIS A 112 3.77 13.97 8.03
C HIS A 112 3.79 14.44 9.49
N ASP A 113 2.85 15.32 9.82
CA ASP A 113 2.77 16.04 11.11
C ASP A 113 2.33 15.16 12.30
N PHE A 114 2.21 15.79 13.46
CA PHE A 114 1.74 15.14 14.68
C PHE A 114 0.27 14.71 14.59
N SER A 115 -0.58 15.48 13.89
CA SER A 115 -1.99 15.15 13.65
C SER A 115 -2.12 13.82 12.91
N ALA A 116 -1.22 13.55 11.95
CA ALA A 116 -1.15 12.27 11.26
C ALA A 116 -0.73 11.11 12.19
N GLY A 117 0.06 11.39 13.23
CA GLY A 117 0.34 10.45 14.32
C GLY A 117 -0.88 10.18 15.21
N ALA A 118 -1.61 11.23 15.59
CA ALA A 118 -2.83 11.14 16.39
C ALA A 118 -3.92 10.31 15.68
N ARG A 119 -4.10 10.50 14.36
CA ARG A 119 -4.98 9.65 13.54
C ARG A 119 -4.60 8.16 13.62
N GLY A 120 -3.31 7.85 13.67
CA GLY A 120 -2.84 6.46 13.82
C GLY A 120 -3.25 5.83 15.16
N VAL A 121 -3.10 6.58 16.26
CA VAL A 121 -3.54 6.14 17.60
C VAL A 121 -5.05 5.96 17.64
N TYR A 122 -5.80 6.91 17.07
CA TYR A 122 -7.25 6.84 17.02
C TYR A 122 -7.77 5.56 16.32
N VAL A 123 -7.17 5.19 15.18
CA VAL A 123 -7.52 3.93 14.49
C VAL A 123 -7.19 2.71 15.35
N ALA A 124 -6.06 2.72 16.07
CA ALA A 124 -5.69 1.61 16.95
C ALA A 124 -6.69 1.44 18.10
N GLU A 125 -7.07 2.53 18.77
CA GLU A 125 -8.06 2.52 19.84
C GLU A 125 -9.45 2.09 19.34
N ALA A 126 -9.88 2.61 18.18
CA ALA A 126 -11.14 2.20 17.57
C ALA A 126 -11.14 0.71 17.20
N GLY A 127 -10.00 0.16 16.76
CA GLY A 127 -9.83 -1.27 16.48
C GLY A 127 -9.95 -2.12 17.75
N LEU A 128 -9.32 -1.70 18.85
CA LEU A 128 -9.45 -2.36 20.16
C LEU A 128 -10.90 -2.34 20.65
N ARG A 129 -11.58 -1.20 20.54
CA ARG A 129 -13.00 -1.06 20.89
C ARG A 129 -13.90 -1.95 20.02
N SER A 130 -13.67 -1.96 18.70
CA SER A 130 -14.39 -2.83 17.76
C SER A 130 -14.25 -4.30 18.13
N SER A 131 -13.04 -4.72 18.49
CA SER A 131 -12.78 -6.10 18.92
C SER A 131 -13.47 -6.45 20.23
N ALA A 132 -13.45 -5.54 21.22
CA ALA A 132 -14.07 -5.76 22.52
C ALA A 132 -15.61 -5.83 22.43
N GLU A 133 -16.21 -5.02 21.56
CA GLU A 133 -17.65 -4.90 21.42
C GLU A 133 -18.24 -5.79 20.31
N GLY A 134 -17.40 -6.46 19.51
CA GLY A 134 -17.82 -7.34 18.42
C GLY A 134 -18.61 -6.63 17.31
N ARG A 135 -18.45 -5.31 17.17
CA ARG A 135 -19.19 -4.49 16.20
C ARG A 135 -18.28 -3.52 15.46
N ARG A 136 -18.78 -3.02 14.33
CA ARG A 136 -18.12 -1.95 13.60
C ARG A 136 -18.18 -0.64 14.39
N ILE A 137 -17.10 0.12 14.32
CA ILE A 137 -16.94 1.43 14.91
C ILE A 137 -16.76 2.42 13.76
N GLU A 138 -17.64 3.40 13.66
CA GLU A 138 -17.44 4.52 12.75
C GLU A 138 -16.29 5.39 13.26
N LEU A 139 -15.43 5.81 12.33
CA LEU A 139 -14.33 6.72 12.60
C LEU A 139 -14.80 8.13 12.27
N GLU A 140 -14.82 8.99 13.28
CA GLU A 140 -15.06 10.42 13.10
C GLU A 140 -13.80 11.07 12.54
N THR A 141 -13.96 12.07 11.68
CA THR A 141 -12.83 12.89 11.24
C THR A 141 -12.30 13.66 12.44
N LEU A 142 -11.04 13.41 12.79
CA LEU A 142 -10.30 14.32 13.65
C LEU A 142 -10.08 15.58 12.82
N ASP A 143 -10.82 16.64 13.14
CA ASP A 143 -10.65 17.94 12.50
C ASP A 143 -9.19 18.35 12.64
N ASP A 144 -8.59 18.78 11.52
CA ASP A 144 -7.29 19.44 11.52
C ASP A 144 -7.47 20.84 12.12
N HIS A 145 -7.70 20.92 13.43
CA HIS A 145 -7.55 22.15 14.18
C HIS A 145 -6.06 22.41 14.34
N THR A 146 -5.46 23.10 13.36
CA THR A 146 -4.51 24.23 13.46
C THR A 146 -3.79 24.37 12.13
#